data_AF-A0A969NYM7-F1
#
_entry.id   AF-A0A969NYM7-F1
#
_cell.length_a   1.000
_cell.length_b   1.000
_cell.length_c   1.000
_cell.angle_alpha   90.00
_cell.angle_beta   90.00
_cell.angle_gamma   90.00
#
_symmetry.space_group_name_H-M   'P 1'
#
loop_
_entity.id
_entity.type
_entity.pdbx_description
1 polymer ?
#
loop_
_entity_poly.entity_id
_entity_poly.type
_entity_poly.pdbx_seq_one_letter_code
_entity_poly.pdbx_strand_id
1 'polypeptide(L)'
;MHTHKYSARDERYLACTSFEVYMATGAVFLIGFTLAFIVSVVYHIEWSIWPASIPVLIVSYMAFSYLKRREQANKIREIDQDYQDDVAHSG
;
A
#
# COMPACT_ATOMS: atom_id res chain seq x y z
N MET A 1 -5.02 11.83 -26.83
CA MET A 1 -4.71 10.70 -25.94
C MET A 1 -3.34 10.20 -26.37
N HIS A 2 -2.27 10.74 -25.78
CA HIS A 2 -0.91 10.35 -26.15
C HIS A 2 -0.68 8.93 -25.61
N THR A 3 -0.54 7.95 -26.51
CA THR A 3 -0.18 6.58 -26.19
C THR A 3 1.29 6.55 -25.79
N HIS A 4 1.55 6.89 -24.54
CA HIS A 4 2.86 6.84 -23.92
C HIS A 4 3.30 5.37 -23.83
N LYS A 5 4.41 4.99 -24.47
CA LYS A 5 5.02 3.67 -24.28
C LYS A 5 6.00 3.78 -23.11
N TYR A 6 5.58 3.29 -21.95
CA TYR A 6 6.48 3.12 -20.80
C TYR A 6 7.65 2.22 -21.18
N SER A 7 8.86 2.54 -20.71
CA SER A 7 9.99 1.65 -20.93
C SER A 7 9.81 0.38 -20.08
N ALA A 8 10.46 -0.71 -20.46
CA ALA A 8 10.44 -1.96 -19.69
C ALA A 8 10.96 -1.78 -18.25
N ARG A 9 11.75 -0.73 -17.99
CA ARG A 9 12.22 -0.35 -16.65
C ARG A 9 11.09 0.27 -15.83
N ASP A 10 10.33 1.18 -16.42
CA ASP A 10 9.26 1.93 -15.75
C ASP A 10 8.09 1.01 -15.40
N GLU A 11 7.77 0.05 -16.28
CA GLU A 11 6.76 -0.98 -15.98
C GLU A 11 7.13 -1.79 -14.74
N ARG A 12 8.41 -2.16 -14.57
CA ARG A 12 8.89 -2.88 -13.38
C ARG A 12 8.84 -2.00 -12.14
N TYR A 13 9.16 -0.70 -12.25
CA TYR A 13 9.10 0.25 -11.15
C TYR A 13 7.67 0.50 -10.65
N LEU A 14 6.71 0.60 -11.58
CA LEU A 14 5.28 0.74 -11.30
C LEU A 14 4.66 -0.54 -10.71
N ALA A 15 5.16 -1.71 -11.10
CA ALA A 15 4.70 -3.00 -10.55
C ALA A 15 5.24 -3.26 -9.13
N CYS A 16 6.42 -2.74 -8.80
CA CYS A 16 7.05 -2.94 -7.50
C CYS A 16 6.35 -2.10 -6.42
N THR A 17 5.86 -2.72 -5.36
CA THR A 17 5.31 -2.00 -4.19
C THR A 17 6.44 -1.71 -3.22
N SER A 18 6.52 -0.49 -2.68
CA SER A 18 7.61 -0.10 -1.79
C SER A 18 7.54 -0.82 -0.46
N PHE A 19 8.72 -1.05 0.14
CA PHE A 19 8.86 -1.61 1.48
C PHE A 19 8.05 -0.82 2.53
N GLU A 20 7.98 0.50 2.39
CA GLU A 20 7.22 1.39 3.28
C GLU A 20 5.72 1.03 3.33
N VAL A 21 5.12 0.71 2.18
CA VAL A 21 3.69 0.32 2.11
C VAL A 21 3.45 -1.00 2.84
N TYR A 22 4.38 -1.96 2.74
CA TYR A 22 4.31 -3.21 3.49
C TYR A 22 4.47 -2.98 4.99
N MET A 23 5.43 -2.15 5.41
CA MET A 23 5.64 -1.83 6.83
C MET A 23 4.45 -1.10 7.44
N ALA A 24 3.91 -0.10 6.75
CA ALA A 24 2.73 0.64 7.21
C ALA A 24 1.50 -0.27 7.32
N THR A 25 1.27 -1.14 6.33
CA THR A 25 0.19 -2.12 6.37
C THR A 25 0.37 -3.12 7.52
N GLY A 26 1.59 -3.62 7.71
CA GLY A 26 1.92 -4.53 8.80
C GLY A 26 1.71 -3.89 10.18
N ALA A 27 2.04 -2.61 10.33
CA ALA A 27 1.80 -1.86 11.56
C ALA A 27 0.30 -1.72 11.85
N VAL A 28 -0.52 -1.39 10.84
CA VAL A 28 -1.99 -1.33 10.98
C VAL A 28 -2.55 -2.68 11.42
N PHE A 29 -2.10 -3.77 10.80
CA PHE A 29 -2.50 -5.12 11.19
C PHE A 29 -2.11 -5.45 12.63
N LEU A 30 -0.84 -5.21 13.00
CA LEU A 30 -0.35 -5.50 14.35
C LEU A 30 -1.14 -4.73 15.41
N ILE A 31 -1.34 -3.43 15.22
CA ILE A 31 -2.08 -2.60 16.17
C ILE A 31 -3.52 -3.11 16.31
N GLY A 32 -4.22 -3.34 15.19
CA GLY A 32 -5.60 -3.81 15.21
C GLY A 32 -5.74 -5.20 15.83
N PHE A 33 -4.83 -6.12 15.51
CA PHE A 33 -4.83 -7.47 16.05
C PHE A 33 -4.50 -7.48 17.55
N THR A 34 -3.52 -6.70 17.99
CA THR A 34 -3.18 -6.55 19.41
C THR A 34 -4.36 -6.00 20.20
N LEU A 35 -5.07 -4.99 19.70
CA LEU A 35 -6.28 -4.46 20.35
C LEU A 35 -7.38 -5.52 20.45
N ALA A 36 -7.65 -6.25 19.36
CA ALA A 36 -8.61 -7.34 19.36
C ALA A 36 -8.24 -8.45 20.35
N PHE A 37 -6.95 -8.76 20.47
CA PHE A 37 -6.42 -9.73 21.41
C PHE A 37 -6.60 -9.30 22.86
N ILE A 38 -6.24 -8.05 23.20
CA ILE A 38 -6.44 -7.50 24.55
C ILE A 38 -7.92 -7.58 24.94
N VAL A 39 -8.83 -7.20 24.05
CA VAL A 39 -10.28 -7.30 24.29
C VAL A 39 -10.69 -8.75 24.52
N SER A 40 -10.23 -9.69 23.69
CA SER A 40 -10.54 -11.12 23.87
C SER A 40 -10.10 -11.64 25.24
N VAL A 41 -8.90 -11.27 25.70
CA VAL A 41 -8.38 -11.63 27.04
C VAL A 41 -9.22 -11.00 28.15
N VAL A 42 -9.53 -9.71 28.07
CA VAL A 42 -10.29 -8.98 29.10
C VAL A 42 -11.70 -9.56 29.30
N TYR A 43 -12.35 -9.98 28.22
CA TYR A 43 -13.69 -10.57 28.30
C TYR A 43 -13.68 -12.08 28.53
N HIS A 44 -12.51 -12.72 28.65
CA HIS A 44 -12.36 -14.18 28.77
C HIS A 44 -13.05 -14.96 27.64
N ILE A 45 -13.11 -14.38 26.43
CA ILE A 45 -13.73 -15.02 25.26
C ILE A 45 -12.63 -15.36 24.26
N GLU A 46 -11.91 -16.44 24.55
CA GLU A 46 -10.77 -16.92 23.74
C GLU A 46 -11.20 -17.26 22.30
N TRP A 47 -12.43 -17.74 22.10
CA TRP A 47 -12.98 -18.05 20.78
C TRP A 47 -13.33 -16.81 19.95
N SER A 48 -13.52 -15.64 20.57
CA SER A 48 -13.85 -14.39 19.87
C SER A 48 -12.67 -13.77 19.13
N ILE A 49 -11.45 -14.26 19.33
CA ILE A 49 -10.26 -13.79 18.61
C ILE A 49 -10.40 -13.99 17.10
N TRP A 50 -10.99 -15.11 16.68
CA TRP A 50 -11.17 -15.47 15.27
C TRP A 50 -12.13 -14.53 14.54
N PRO A 51 -13.38 -14.31 15.00
CA PRO A 51 -14.27 -13.34 14.36
C PRO A 51 -13.74 -11.91 14.48
N ALA A 52 -13.04 -11.55 15.56
CA ALA A 52 -12.43 -10.23 15.70
C ALA A 52 -11.25 -10.00 14.75
N SER A 53 -10.58 -11.05 14.28
CA SER A 53 -9.48 -10.94 13.30
C SER A 53 -9.95 -10.54 11.90
N ILE A 54 -11.19 -10.88 11.53
CA ILE A 54 -11.77 -10.56 10.21
C ILE A 54 -11.80 -9.04 9.94
N PRO A 55 -12.37 -8.18 10.81
CA PRO A 55 -12.37 -6.75 10.57
C PRO A 55 -10.95 -6.15 10.57
N VAL A 56 -10.01 -6.69 11.36
CA VAL A 56 -8.60 -6.27 11.34
C VAL A 56 -7.97 -6.54 9.98
N LEU A 57 -8.21 -7.72 9.39
CA LEU A 57 -7.74 -8.06 8.05
C LEU A 57 -8.35 -7.15 6.99
N ILE A 58 -9.65 -6.85 7.07
CA ILE A 58 -10.33 -5.95 6.14
C ILE A 58 -9.72 -4.55 6.20
N VAL A 59 -9.54 -3.99 7.41
CA VAL A 59 -8.93 -2.66 7.59
C VAL A 59 -7.49 -2.64 7.07
N SER A 60 -6.72 -3.69 7.34
CA SER A 60 -5.34 -3.80 6.86
C SER A 60 -5.28 -3.88 5.33
N TYR A 61 -6.18 -4.65 4.72
CA TYR A 61 -6.29 -4.74 3.26
C TYR A 61 -6.72 -3.41 2.62
N MET A 62 -7.63 -2.68 3.26
CA MET A 62 -8.03 -1.34 2.83
C MET A 62 -6.86 -0.36 2.92
N ALA A 63 -6.11 -0.37 4.03
CA ALA A 63 -4.91 0.46 4.19
C ALA A 63 -3.86 0.14 3.12
N PHE A 64 -3.59 -1.15 2.88
CA PHE A 64 -2.69 -1.58 1.81
C PHE A 64 -3.12 -1.07 0.44
N SER A 65 -4.40 -1.26 0.10
CA SER A 65 -4.96 -0.85 -1.18
C SER A 65 -4.89 0.66 -1.38
N TYR A 66 -5.16 1.43 -0.33
CA TYR A 66 -5.07 2.89 -0.34
C TYR A 66 -3.62 3.37 -0.54
N LEU A 67 -2.69 2.84 0.26
CA LEU A 67 -1.27 3.20 0.20
C LEU A 67 -0.65 2.81 -1.14
N LYS A 68 -0.96 1.61 -1.64
CA LYS A 68 -0.50 1.15 -2.97
C LYS A 68 -1.00 2.06 -4.08
N ARG A 69 -2.27 2.47 -4.07
CA ARG A 69 -2.82 3.41 -5.07
C ARG A 69 -2.14 4.77 -5.00
N ARG A 70 -1.90 5.27 -3.78
CA ARG A 70 -1.19 6.54 -3.58
C ARG A 70 0.24 6.47 -4.09
N GLU A 71 0.95 5.39 -3.81
CA GLU A 71 2.31 5.15 -4.30
C GLU A 71 2.33 5.09 -5.83
N GLN A 72 1.42 4.34 -6.45
CA GLN A 72 1.32 4.26 -7.90
C GLN A 72 1.08 5.63 -8.54
N ALA A 73 0.20 6.45 -7.95
CA ALA A 73 -0.04 7.80 -8.44
C ALA A 73 1.20 8.70 -8.35
N ASN A 74 2.00 8.56 -7.29
CA ASN A 74 3.24 9.31 -7.14
C ASN A 74 4.30 8.85 -8.15
N LYS A 75 4.45 7.55 -8.37
CA LYS A 75 5.41 7.01 -9.35
C LYS A 75 5.10 7.43 -10.77
N ILE A 76 3.82 7.46 -11.16
CA ILE A 76 3.40 7.95 -12.48
C ILE A 76 3.79 9.43 -12.64
N ARG A 77 3.57 10.25 -11.60
CA ARG A 77 3.95 11.67 -11.62
C ARG A 77 5.47 11.86 -11.74
N GLU A 78 6.26 11.05 -11.06
CA GLU A 78 7.72 11.09 -11.13
C GLU A 78 8.21 10.76 -12.54
N ILE A 79 7.66 9.71 -13.18
CA ILE A 79 8.00 9.34 -14.56
C ILE A 79 7.61 10.44 -15.55
N ASP A 80 6.42 11.04 -15.39
CA ASP A 80 5.96 12.13 -16.26
C ASP A 80 6.85 13.38 -16.14
N GLN A 81 7.39 13.66 -14.94
CA GLN A 81 8.32 14.76 -14.70
C GLN A 81 9.68 14.52 -15.34
N ASP A 82 10.30 13.35 -15.09
CA ASP A 82 11.58 12.97 -15.70
C ASP A 82 11.51 13.06 -17.25
N TYR A 83 10.39 12.63 -17.83
CA TYR A 83 10.19 12.74 -19.28
C TYR A 83 10.11 14.19 -19.77
N GLN A 84 9.39 15.06 -19.07
CA GLN A 84 9.30 16.48 -19.44
C GLN A 84 10.67 17.18 -19.36
N ASP A 85 11.46 16.86 -18.34
CA ASP A 85 12.80 17.41 -18.16
C ASP A 85 13.76 16.91 -19.25
N ASP A 86 13.71 15.62 -19.60
CA ASP A 86 14.49 15.05 -20.71
C ASP A 86 14.17 15.73 -22.05
N VAL A 87 12.89 15.97 -22.34
CA VAL A 87 12.46 16.69 -23.56
C VAL A 87 12.91 18.14 -23.55
N ALA A 88 12.89 18.81 -22.38
CA ALA A 88 13.32 20.20 -22.25
C ALA A 88 14.85 20.38 -22.39
N HIS A 89 15.65 19.36 -22.06
CA HIS A 89 17.11 19.40 -22.13
C HIS A 89 17.71 18.80 -23.41
N SER A 90 16.90 18.11 -24.23
CA SER A 90 17.32 17.54 -25.52
C SER A 90 16.93 18.39 -26.75
N GLY A 91 16.27 19.53 -26.53
CA GLY A 91 15.87 20.52 -27.56
C GLY A 91 16.84 21.67 -27.74
#